data_AF-A0A3N0UBV9-F1
#
_entry.id   AF-A0A3N0UBV9-F1
#
_cell.length_a   1.000
_cell.length_b   1.000
_cell.length_c   1.000
_cell.angle_alpha   90.00
_cell.angle_beta   90.00
_cell.angle_gamma   90.00
#
_symmetry.space_group_name_H-M   'P 1'
#
loop_
_entity.id
_entity.type
_entity.pdbx_description
1 polymer ?
#
loop_
_entity_poly.entity_id
_entity_poly.type
_entity_poly.pdbx_seq_one_letter_code
_entity_poly.pdbx_strand_id
1 'polypeptide(L)' 'MRKVRFTEYQIIAVLKSVEAGRTVKVVRREAGISEASYYIYGLPPFCKY' A
#
# COMPACT_ATOMS: atom_id res chain seq x y z
N MET A 1 -16.58 12.81 6.27
CA MET A 1 -15.63 12.04 5.44
C MET A 1 -16.14 10.61 5.30
N ARG A 2 -16.46 10.13 4.10
CA ARG A 2 -16.78 8.71 3.90
C ARG A 2 -15.51 7.89 4.16
N LYS A 3 -15.50 7.02 5.18
CA LYS A 3 -14.44 6.02 5.36
C LYS A 3 -14.62 4.98 4.25
N VAL A 4 -14.04 5.22 3.08
CA VAL A 4 -13.91 4.19 2.04
C VAL A 4 -12.91 3.18 2.57
N ARG A 5 -13.40 1.99 2.94
CA ARG A 5 -12.52 0.87 3.29
C ARG A 5 -11.97 0.32 1.98
N PHE A 6 -10.64 0.28 1.85
CA PHE A 6 -9.99 -0.42 0.75
C PHE A 6 -10.33 -1.91 0.83
N THR A 7 -10.51 -2.54 -0.32
CA THR A 7 -10.72 -4.00 -0.33
C THR A 7 -9.39 -4.69 -0.05
N GLU A 8 -9.46 -5.86 0.58
CA GLU A 8 -8.28 -6.67 0.90
C GLU A 8 -7.47 -7.00 -0.38
N TYR A 9 -8.18 -7.22 -1.48
CA TYR A 9 -7.60 -7.42 -2.81
C TYR A 9 -6.76 -6.23 -3.29
N GLN A 10 -7.25 -5.00 -3.10
CA GLN A 10 -6.49 -3.79 -3.48
C GLN A 10 -5.21 -3.67 -2.66
N ILE A 11 -5.26 -3.99 -1.37
CA ILE A 11 -4.09 -3.95 -0.49
C ILE A 11 -3.05 -4.99 -0.93
N ILE A 12 -3.48 -6.24 -1.16
CA ILE A 12 -2.60 -7.33 -1.60
C ILE A 12 -1.95 -7.03 -2.96
N ALA A 13 -2.70 -6.46 -3.91
CA ALA A 13 -2.17 -6.09 -5.22
C ALA A 13 -1.06 -5.02 -5.12
N VAL A 14 -1.22 -4.05 -4.22
CA VAL A 14 -0.20 -3.03 -3.96
C VAL A 14 1.04 -3.62 -3.30
N LEU A 15 0.88 -4.45 -2.27
CA LEU A 15 2.00 -5.10 -1.59
C LEU A 15 2.82 -5.97 -2.55
N LYS A 16 2.16 -6.82 -3.35
CA LYS A 16 2.83 -7.66 -4.36
C LYS A 16 3.56 -6.84 -5.43
N SER A 17 2.97 -5.72 -5.85
CA SER A 17 3.61 -4.84 -6.84
C SER A 17 4.87 -4.18 -6.29
N VAL A 18 4.87 -3.82 -5.00
CA VAL A 18 6.04 -3.26 -4.32
C VAL A 18 7.10 -4.34 -4.07
N GLU A 19 6.72 -5.55 -3.65
CA GLU A 19 7.63 -6.70 -3.55
C GLU A 19 8.28 -7.04 -4.90
N ALA A 20 7.56 -6.86 -6.02
CA ALA A 20 8.09 -6.99 -7.36
C ALA A 20 9.03 -5.85 -7.79
N GLY A 21 9.40 -4.94 -6.87
CA GLY A 21 10.37 -3.86 -7.10
C GLY A 21 9.77 -2.59 -7.69
N ARG A 22 8.44 -2.48 -7.84
CA ARG A 22 7.83 -1.22 -8.28
C ARG A 22 7.85 -0.19 -7.15
N THR A 23 8.07 1.06 -7.51
CA THR A 23 8.11 2.16 -6.54
C THR A 23 6.73 2.40 -5.92
N VAL A 24 6.66 2.39 -4.58
CA VAL A 24 5.44 2.65 -3.78
C VAL A 24 4.72 3.93 -4.23
N LYS A 25 5.46 4.99 -4.60
CA LYS A 25 4.89 6.26 -5.10
C LYS A 25 3.98 6.09 -6.33
N VAL A 26 4.34 5.20 -7.24
CA VAL A 26 3.58 4.96 -8.48
C VAL A 26 2.40 4.06 -8.18
N VAL A 27 2.66 2.92 -7.54
CA VAL A 27 1.66 1.88 -7.23
C VAL A 27 0.52 2.43 -6.37
N ARG A 28 0.83 3.27 -5.38
CA ARG A 28 -0.15 3.90 -4.51
C ARG A 28 -1.09 4.83 -5.29
N ARG A 29 -0.54 5.60 -6.24
CA ARG A 29 -1.31 6.55 -7.06
C ARG A 29 -2.24 5.81 -8.02
N GLU A 30 -1.78 4.72 -8.61
CA GLU A 30 -2.60 3.85 -9.46
C GLU A 30 -3.71 3.15 -8.67
N ALA A 31 -3.42 2.66 -7.47
CA ALA A 31 -4.37 1.94 -6.64
C ALA A 31 -5.31 2.85 -5.83
N GLY A 32 -5.08 4.18 -5.83
CA GLY A 32 -5.86 5.14 -5.05
C GLY A 32 -5.72 4.98 -3.54
N ILE A 33 -4.66 4.32 -3.08
CA ILE A 33 -4.44 4.03 -1.65
C ILE A 33 -3.78 5.23 -0.96
N SER A 34 -4.09 5.48 0.31
CA SER A 34 -3.39 6.51 1.09
C SER A 34 -2.06 5.98 1.66
N GLU A 35 -1.11 6.87 1.95
CA GLU A 35 0.22 6.50 2.45
C GLU A 35 0.09 5.83 3.80
N ALA A 36 -0.77 6.41 4.62
CA ALA A 36 -1.13 5.87 5.91
C ALA A 36 -1.65 4.44 5.78
N SER A 37 -2.48 4.14 4.78
CA SER A 37 -2.99 2.79 4.56
C SER A 37 -1.86 1.83 4.14
N TYR A 38 -0.93 2.29 3.29
CA TYR A 38 0.24 1.50 2.95
C TYR A 38 1.10 1.18 4.18
N TYR A 39 1.34 2.13 5.08
CA TYR A 39 2.09 1.88 6.32
C TYR A 39 1.32 1.07 7.37
N ILE A 40 -0.02 1.17 7.41
CA ILE A 40 -0.87 0.39 8.32
C ILE A 40 -0.86 -1.11 7.96
N TYR A 41 -0.87 -1.44 6.66
CA TYR A 41 -0.95 -2.83 6.18
C TYR A 41 0.39 -3.40 5.71
N GLY A 42 1.30 -2.55 5.27
CA GLY A 42 2.53 -2.89 4.57
C GLY A 42 3.77 -2.53 5.37
N LEU A 43 3.76 -2.76 6.69
CA LEU A 43 4.98 -2.76 7.49
C LEU A 43 5.51 -4.20 7.63
N PRO A 44 6.15 -4.79 6.60
CA PRO A 44 7.29 -5.63 6.91
C PRO A 44 8.33 -4.75 7.64
N PRO A 45 9.14 -5.30 8.54
CA PRO A 45 9.93 -4.60 9.57
C PRO A 45 11.08 -3.70 9.06
N PHE A 46 10.99 -3.15 7.86
CA PHE A 46 11.99 -2.31 7.22
C PHE A 46 11.93 -0.83 7.65
N CYS A 47 11.11 -0.48 8.64
CA CYS A 47 11.12 0.84 9.30
C CYS A 47 11.81 0.83 10.67
N LYS A 48 12.74 -0.11 10.89
CA LYS A 48 13.89 0.12 11.78
C LYS A 48 15.11 0.29 10.89
N TYR A 49 15.97 1.25 11.23
CA TYR A 49 17.12 1.79 10.49
C TYR A 49 16.79 3.02 9.65
#